data_AF-A0AAW5NUZ7-F1
#
_entry.id   AF-A0AAW5NUZ7-F1
#
_cell.length_a   1.000
_cell.length_b   1.000
_cell.length_c   1.000
_cell.angle_alpha   90.00
_cell.angle_beta   90.00
_cell.angle_gamma   90.00
#
_symmetry.space_group_name_H-M   'P 1'
#
loop_
_entity.id
_entity.type
_entity.pdbx_description
1 polymer ?
#
loop_
_entity_poly.entity_id
_entity_poly.type
_entity_poly.pdbx_seq_one_letter_code
_entity_poly.pdbx_strand_id
1 'polypeptide(L)'
;MIDYDKVNEYITTMLLKSGSCAQLTNIALDDLFGAKNQVISEKDLHDGIEYIIALHKKDVEENRYATTEQKEMEKNRRELILKSLEEQIKVYLKSQNRLQ
;
A
#
# COMPACT_ATOMS: atom_id res chain seq x y z
N MET A 1 -15.43 -5.14 2.19
CA MET A 1 -14.38 -5.99 1.60
C MET A 1 -13.41 -5.01 0.95
N ILE A 2 -12.11 -5.11 1.27
CA ILE A 2 -11.12 -4.14 0.79
C ILE A 2 -11.04 -4.21 -0.74
N ASP A 3 -11.13 -3.06 -1.40
CA ASP A 3 -11.04 -2.94 -2.85
C ASP A 3 -9.55 -2.92 -3.26
N TYR A 4 -9.00 -4.11 -3.51
CA TYR A 4 -7.59 -4.28 -3.83
C TYR A 4 -7.15 -3.60 -5.14
N ASP A 5 -8.08 -3.42 -6.09
CA ASP A 5 -7.79 -2.70 -7.34
C ASP A 5 -7.57 -1.20 -7.06
N LYS A 6 -8.39 -0.61 -6.19
CA LYS A 6 -8.18 0.77 -5.72
C LYS A 6 -6.89 0.92 -4.90
N VAL A 7 -6.55 -0.07 -4.07
CA VAL A 7 -5.27 -0.06 -3.33
C VAL A 7 -4.11 0.05 -4.31
N ASN A 8 -4.13 -0.77 -5.37
CA ASN A 8 -3.08 -0.76 -6.40
C ASN A 8 -3.01 0.55 -7.20
N GLU A 9 -4.16 1.17 -7.52
CA GLU A 9 -4.21 2.49 -8.18
C GLU A 9 -3.62 3.61 -7.31
N TYR A 10 -3.96 3.61 -6.01
CA TYR A 10 -3.40 4.59 -5.06
C TYR A 10 -1.90 4.39 -4.84
N ILE A 11 -1.42 3.15 -4.77
CA ILE A 11 0.01 2.83 -4.72
C ILE A 11 0.71 3.33 -5.97
N THR A 12 0.14 3.07 -7.15
CA THR A 12 0.68 3.53 -8.43
C THR A 12 0.77 5.06 -8.46
N THR A 13 -0.25 5.75 -7.96
CA THR A 13 -0.26 7.21 -7.84
C THR A 13 0.80 7.73 -6.85
N MET A 14 0.98 7.09 -5.69
CA MET A 14 2.03 7.45 -4.72
C MET A 14 3.44 7.18 -5.27
N LEU A 15 3.62 6.12 -6.06
CA LEU A 15 4.88 5.79 -6.73
C LEU A 15 5.20 6.76 -7.86
N LEU A 16 4.19 7.22 -8.62
CA LEU A 16 4.31 8.14 -9.76
C LEU A 16 4.52 9.60 -9.33
N LYS A 17 4.00 10.01 -8.17
CA LYS A 17 4.30 11.32 -7.56
C LYS A 17 5.69 11.29 -6.92
N SER A 18 6.70 11.17 -7.76
CA SER A 18 8.12 11.20 -7.44
C SER A 18 8.45 12.38 -6.50
N GLY A 19 8.80 12.08 -5.24
CA GLY A 19 9.42 13.06 -4.33
C GLY A 19 8.91 13.06 -2.90
N SER A 20 7.74 12.47 -2.62
CA SER A 20 7.27 12.41 -1.24
C SER A 20 6.31 11.24 -1.05
N CYS A 21 6.75 10.25 -0.29
CA CYS A 21 5.92 9.20 0.32
C CYS A 21 4.90 9.80 1.34
N ALA A 22 4.81 11.13 1.43
CA ALA A 22 3.97 11.82 2.39
C ALA A 22 2.54 11.98 1.86
N GLN A 23 1.66 11.33 2.63
CA GLN A 23 0.26 11.66 2.83
C GLN A 23 -0.69 11.11 1.78
N LEU A 24 -1.17 9.89 2.06
CA LEU A 24 -2.58 9.64 1.81
C LEU A 24 -3.43 10.60 2.66
N THR A 25 -4.35 11.31 2.01
CA THR A 25 -5.32 12.15 2.71
C THR A 25 -6.44 11.29 3.27
N ASN A 26 -7.13 11.78 4.30
CA ASN A 26 -8.29 11.08 4.86
C ASN A 26 -9.36 10.76 3.79
N ILE A 27 -9.53 11.64 2.79
CA ILE A 27 -10.44 11.44 1.66
C ILE A 27 -10.03 10.20 0.84
N ALA A 28 -8.75 10.05 0.53
CA ALA A 28 -8.23 8.88 -0.19
C ALA A 28 -8.39 7.58 0.60
N LEU A 29 -8.26 7.64 1.93
CA LEU A 29 -8.46 6.49 2.81
C LEU A 29 -9.93 6.12 2.99
N ASP A 30 -10.83 7.12 3.06
CA ASP A 30 -12.28 6.91 3.03
C ASP A 30 -12.72 6.23 1.72
N ASP A 31 -12.17 6.66 0.57
CA ASP A 31 -12.45 6.05 -0.74
C ASP A 31 -11.93 4.60 -0.85
N LEU A 32 -10.83 4.29 -0.15
CA LEU A 32 -10.18 2.98 -0.14
C LEU A 32 -10.92 1.95 0.73
N PHE A 33 -11.31 2.36 1.94
CA PHE A 33 -11.92 1.46 2.92
C PHE A 33 -13.44 1.55 2.97
N GLY A 34 -14.03 2.40 2.13
CA GLY A 34 -15.47 2.62 2.08
C GLY A 34 -16.03 3.19 3.39
N ALA A 35 -17.35 3.19 3.48
CA ALA A 35 -18.09 3.83 4.57
C ALA A 35 -17.56 3.46 5.98
N LYS A 36 -17.60 4.45 6.88
CA LYS A 36 -17.05 4.52 8.25
C LYS A 36 -17.38 3.36 9.21
N ASN A 37 -18.19 2.39 8.80
CA ASN A 37 -18.66 1.28 9.64
C ASN A 37 -17.84 -0.01 9.45
N GLN A 38 -16.94 -0.05 8.47
CA GLN A 38 -16.12 -1.24 8.22
C GLN A 38 -14.89 -1.23 9.14
N VAL A 39 -14.86 -2.22 10.04
CA VAL A 39 -13.74 -2.50 10.96
C VAL A 39 -12.80 -3.49 10.28
N ILE A 40 -11.50 -3.27 10.43
CA ILE A 40 -10.45 -4.07 9.81
C ILE A 40 -9.53 -4.54 10.95
N SER A 41 -9.21 -5.83 10.96
CA SER A 41 -8.23 -6.33 11.92
C SER A 41 -6.81 -5.92 11.50
N GLU A 42 -5.94 -5.65 12.47
CA GLU A 42 -4.53 -5.34 12.18
C GLU A 42 -3.86 -6.46 11.39
N LYS A 43 -4.26 -7.72 11.66
CA LYS A 43 -3.80 -8.90 10.92
C LYS A 43 -4.24 -8.88 9.45
N ASP A 44 -5.52 -8.62 9.17
CA ASP A 44 -6.02 -8.62 7.79
C ASP A 44 -5.42 -7.47 6.97
N LEU A 45 -5.18 -6.31 7.61
CA LEU A 45 -4.45 -5.21 7.00
C LEU A 45 -3.01 -5.62 6.66
N HIS A 46 -2.30 -6.20 7.61
CA HIS A 46 -0.92 -6.64 7.43
C HIS A 46 -0.79 -7.71 6.34
N ASP A 47 -1.64 -8.75 6.40
CA ASP A 47 -1.68 -9.82 5.40
C ASP A 47 -1.99 -9.28 3.99
N GLY A 48 -2.89 -8.30 3.89
CA GLY A 48 -3.20 -7.63 2.63
C GLY A 48 -2.02 -6.83 2.06
N ILE A 49 -1.28 -6.13 2.92
CA ILE A 49 -0.07 -5.40 2.52
C ILE A 49 1.05 -6.37 2.09
N GLU A 50 1.27 -7.45 2.83
CA GLU A 50 2.27 -8.48 2.48
C GLU A 50 1.94 -9.17 1.15
N TYR A 51 0.66 -9.44 0.87
CA TYR A 51 0.22 -9.94 -0.43
C TYR A 51 0.60 -8.99 -1.58
N ILE A 52 0.38 -7.69 -1.39
CA ILE A 52 0.73 -6.67 -2.38
C ILE A 52 2.26 -6.56 -2.54
N ILE A 53 3.03 -6.60 -1.45
CA ILE A 53 4.50 -6.63 -1.50
C ILE A 53 4.97 -7.81 -2.36
N ALA A 54 4.42 -9.01 -2.13
CA ALA A 54 4.76 -10.20 -2.91
C ALA A 54 4.41 -10.05 -4.40
N LEU A 55 3.25 -9.48 -4.71
CA LEU A 55 2.83 -9.21 -6.08
C LEU A 55 3.78 -8.23 -6.79
N HIS A 56 4.13 -7.13 -6.12
CA HIS A 56 5.07 -6.14 -6.66
C HIS A 56 6.48 -6.71 -6.86
N LYS A 57 6.96 -7.54 -5.93
CA LYS A 57 8.25 -8.21 -6.07
C LYS A 57 8.28 -9.12 -7.29
N LYS A 58 7.20 -9.88 -7.51
CA LYS A 58 7.05 -10.74 -8.69
C LYS A 58 7.05 -9.93 -9.99
N ASP A 59 6.27 -8.85 -10.06
CA ASP A 59 6.20 -7.95 -11.22
C ASP A 59 7.58 -7.36 -11.59
N VAL A 60 8.33 -6.87 -10.59
CA VAL A 60 9.69 -6.36 -10.81
C VAL A 60 10.64 -7.46 -11.28
N GLU A 61 10.53 -8.66 -10.69
CA GLU A 61 11.38 -9.80 -11.07
C GLU A 61 11.13 -10.27 -12.51
N GLU A 62 9.87 -10.22 -12.96
CA GLU A 62 9.47 -10.59 -14.32
C GLU A 62 9.91 -9.57 -15.39
N ASN A 63 10.33 -8.37 -15.01
CA ASN A 63 10.83 -7.36 -15.94
C ASN A 63 12.15 -7.80 -16.60
N ARG A 64 12.09 -8.18 -17.88
CA ARG A 64 13.25 -8.65 -18.67
C ARG A 64 14.23 -7.54 -19.05
N TYR A 65 13.83 -6.28 -18.95
CA TYR A 65 14.60 -5.13 -19.42
C TYR A 65 15.38 -4.42 -18.29
N ALA A 66 15.16 -4.80 -17.03
CA ALA A 66 15.86 -4.24 -15.88
C ALA A 66 17.04 -5.12 -15.46
N THR A 67 18.14 -4.48 -15.03
CA THR A 67 19.28 -5.20 -14.43
C THR A 67 18.91 -5.75 -13.05
N THR A 68 19.65 -6.74 -12.55
CA THR A 68 19.46 -7.28 -11.20
C THR A 68 19.52 -6.19 -10.12
N GLU A 69 20.45 -5.24 -10.26
CA GLU A 69 20.59 -4.12 -9.32
C GLU A 69 19.38 -3.18 -9.38
N GLN A 70 18.89 -2.85 -10.58
CA GLN A 70 17.68 -2.04 -10.75
C GLN A 70 16.44 -2.73 -10.16
N LYS A 71 16.32 -4.04 -10.36
CA LYS A 71 15.24 -4.84 -9.77
C LYS A 71 15.30 -4.81 -8.25
N GLU A 72 16.47 -5.00 -7.68
CA GLU A 72 16.64 -5.01 -6.22
C GLU A 72 16.33 -3.64 -5.61
N MET A 73 16.82 -2.55 -6.22
CA MET A 73 16.47 -1.19 -5.80
C MET A 73 14.97 -0.94 -5.87
N GLU A 74 14.30 -1.36 -6.95
CA GLU A 74 12.87 -1.13 -7.13
C GLU A 74 12.03 -1.99 -6.17
N LYS A 75 12.41 -3.25 -5.92
CA LYS A 75 11.77 -4.11 -4.90
C LYS A 75 11.84 -3.45 -3.53
N ASN A 76 13.04 -3.00 -3.13
CA ASN A 76 13.26 -2.36 -1.83
C ASN A 76 12.50 -1.03 -1.72
N ARG A 77 12.47 -0.23 -2.79
CA ARG A 77 11.73 1.03 -2.83
C ARG A 77 10.22 0.81 -2.68
N ARG A 78 9.65 -0.14 -3.44
CA ARG A 78 8.22 -0.47 -3.39
C ARG A 78 7.82 -1.03 -2.02
N GLU A 79 8.63 -1.92 -1.45
CA GLU A 79 8.40 -2.48 -0.11
C GLU A 79 8.39 -1.40 0.98
N LEU A 80 9.36 -0.47 0.95
CA LEU A 80 9.42 0.63 1.91
C LEU A 80 8.16 1.51 1.86
N ILE A 81 7.68 1.79 0.64
CA ILE A 81 6.47 2.60 0.43
C ILE A 81 5.23 1.88 0.97
N LEU A 82 5.10 0.58 0.72
CA LEU A 82 3.97 -0.22 1.20
C LEU A 82 3.94 -0.34 2.73
N LYS A 83 5.10 -0.47 3.37
CA LYS A 83 5.21 -0.45 4.84
C LYS A 83 4.87 0.93 5.43
N SER A 84 5.30 2.01 4.78
CA SER A 84 4.90 3.37 5.21
C SER A 84 3.40 3.61 5.06
N LEU A 85 2.80 3.06 3.99
CA LEU A 85 1.37 3.10 3.75
C LEU A 85 0.59 2.33 4.81
N GLU A 86 1.04 1.12 5.17
CA GLU A 86 0.44 0.33 6.25
C GLU A 86 0.32 1.14 7.55
N GLU A 87 1.39 1.82 7.96
CA GLU A 87 1.39 2.64 9.17
C GLU A 87 0.45 3.86 9.06
N GLN A 88 0.38 4.52 7.89
CA GLN A 88 -0.58 5.61 7.66
C GLN A 88 -2.03 5.13 7.78
N ILE A 89 -2.34 3.95 7.21
CA ILE A 89 -3.65 3.31 7.30
C ILE A 89 -3.97 2.97 8.75
N LYS A 90 -3.03 2.37 9.50
CA LYS A 90 -3.21 2.05 10.93
C LYS A 90 -3.56 3.30 11.75
N VAL A 91 -2.82 4.40 11.57
CA VAL A 91 -3.09 5.67 12.26
C VAL A 91 -4.50 6.17 11.95
N TYR A 92 -4.88 6.17 10.68
CA TYR A 92 -6.20 6.60 10.25
C TYR A 92 -7.33 5.73 10.82
N LEU A 93 -7.23 4.40 10.72
CA LEU A 93 -8.24 3.48 11.23
C LEU A 93 -8.34 3.53 12.77
N LYS A 94 -7.21 3.64 13.48
CA LYS A 94 -7.18 3.85 14.94
C LYS A 94 -7.90 5.14 15.34
N SER A 95 -7.68 6.24 14.61
CA SER A 95 -8.36 7.52 14.89
C SER A 95 -9.88 7.45 14.74
N GLN A 96 -10.39 6.46 14.00
CA GLN A 96 -11.81 6.23 13.78
C GLN A 96 -12.38 5.04 14.58
N ASN A 97 -11.59 4.40 15.46
CA ASN A 97 -11.97 3.16 16.16
C ASN A 97 -12.35 2.01 15.20
N ARG A 98 -11.69 1.95 14.04
CA ARG A 98 -11.92 0.95 12.97
C ARG A 98 -10.80 -0.07 12.84
N LEU A 99 -9.75 0.01 13.67
CA LEU A 99 -8.69 -0.99 13.75
C LEU A 99 -8.90 -1.86 15.00
N GLN A 100 -8.94 -3.19 14.82
CA GLN A 100 -9.09 -4.19 15.89
C GLN A 100 -7.90 -5.14 16.00
#